data_AF-A0A966YS13-F1
#
_entry.id   AF-A0A966YS13-F1
#
_cell.length_a   1.000
_cell.length_b   1.000
_cell.length_c   1.000
_cell.angle_alpha   90.00
_cell.angle_beta   90.00
_cell.angle_gamma   90.00
#
_symmetry.space_group_name_H-M   'P 1'
#
loop_
_entity.id
_entity.type
_entity.pdbx_description
1 polymer ?
#
loop_
_entity_poly.entity_id
_entity_poly.type
_entity_poly.pdbx_seq_one_letter_code
_entity_poly.pdbx_strand_id
1 'polypeptide(L)'
;MNANSIFTPGLMAAQQPTWPDAAAVKAAVAELESFPPLVFAGECDNLKKRIGEAALGNAFWLQGGDCAETFVAATADSIRNRIKTILQMAAVLQYFSSLPVVKVGRMAGQFAKPRSNDNETRDGQTLPAYRGDAVNDLEFTKEARTPDPKRLVRVYNTSSATLNLVRAFTQGGFADLRQVHSWNKGFAADARFSARYEEMANEIGRAIQFMQSAGVDPESFKSVDFYSSHEALILEYEKALTRIDSRTNNPYDVSAHFVWIGERTRQLDGAHMDFASKIHNPIGVKLGPKSTPEEVLAIIKKLNPDNEPGRLTFITRMGAGVIREKLPALIDAVTKSGAIVLWVCDPMHGNTYEAPSGYKTRKFDDVIDEVKGFFEVHKKLGTHPGGIHIELTGDDV
;
A
#
# COMPACT_ATOMS: atom_id res chain seq x y z
N MET A 1 25.80 3.35 -14.04
CA MET A 1 24.58 3.98 -14.60
C MET A 1 24.13 5.07 -13.64
N ASN A 2 23.71 6.23 -14.15
CA ASN A 2 23.07 7.27 -13.32
C ASN A 2 21.56 6.94 -13.27
N ALA A 3 20.94 6.93 -12.09
CA ALA A 3 19.51 6.68 -11.94
C ALA A 3 18.67 7.68 -12.74
N ASN A 4 19.13 8.93 -12.88
CA ASN A 4 18.42 9.97 -13.62
C ASN A 4 18.35 9.75 -15.14
N SER A 5 19.18 8.86 -15.70
CA SER A 5 19.18 8.58 -17.14
C SER A 5 18.37 7.35 -17.53
N ILE A 6 17.75 6.62 -16.58
CA ILE A 6 17.04 5.36 -16.89
C ILE A 6 15.58 5.58 -17.34
N PHE A 7 15.00 6.73 -17.00
CA PHE A 7 13.61 7.06 -17.28
C PHE A 7 13.46 7.78 -18.61
N THR A 8 12.38 7.47 -19.34
CA THR A 8 12.12 8.07 -20.65
C THR A 8 11.71 9.53 -20.48
N PRO A 9 12.44 10.52 -21.03
CA PRO A 9 12.07 11.92 -20.93
C PRO A 9 10.87 12.25 -21.82
N GLY A 10 10.11 13.29 -21.45
CA GLY A 10 9.01 13.82 -22.27
C GLY A 10 7.67 13.07 -22.17
N LEU A 11 7.61 11.96 -21.43
CA LEU A 11 6.33 11.28 -21.17
C LEU A 11 5.42 12.12 -20.26
N MET A 12 4.11 12.07 -20.51
CA MET A 12 3.12 12.78 -19.70
C MET A 12 2.95 12.10 -18.34
N ALA A 13 3.13 12.87 -17.27
CA ALA A 13 2.84 12.46 -15.90
C ALA A 13 1.50 13.06 -15.47
N ALA A 14 0.47 12.23 -15.32
CA ALA A 14 -0.81 12.70 -14.81
C ALA A 14 -0.72 13.08 -13.32
N GLN A 15 -1.64 13.93 -12.85
CA GLN A 15 -1.81 14.25 -11.43
C GLN A 15 -0.61 14.92 -10.73
N GLN A 16 0.37 15.44 -11.49
CA GLN A 16 1.47 16.20 -10.90
C GLN A 16 0.98 17.56 -10.38
N PRO A 17 1.57 18.07 -9.30
CA PRO A 17 1.31 19.43 -8.83
C PRO A 17 1.90 20.47 -9.78
N THR A 18 1.24 21.62 -9.88
CA THR A 18 1.77 22.78 -10.59
C THR A 18 2.72 23.53 -9.67
N TRP A 19 4.00 23.16 -9.69
CA TRP A 19 5.02 23.83 -8.89
C TRP A 19 5.19 25.30 -9.31
N PRO A 20 5.17 26.27 -8.37
CA PRO A 20 5.31 27.69 -8.70
C PRO A 20 6.75 28.09 -9.05
N ASP A 21 7.74 27.33 -8.59
CA ASP A 21 9.17 27.62 -8.78
C ASP A 21 9.95 26.36 -9.15
N ALA A 22 10.39 26.30 -10.41
CA ALA A 22 11.17 25.17 -10.92
C ALA A 22 12.59 25.08 -10.33
N ALA A 23 13.18 26.19 -9.89
CA ALA A 23 14.49 26.18 -9.22
C ALA A 23 14.37 25.57 -7.82
N ALA A 24 13.30 25.89 -7.08
CA ALA A 24 13.01 25.27 -5.78
C ALA A 24 12.79 23.75 -5.90
N VAL A 25 12.10 23.29 -6.95
CA VAL A 25 11.95 21.85 -7.23
C VAL A 25 13.31 21.19 -7.45
N LYS A 26 14.16 21.77 -8.31
CA LYS A 26 15.51 21.24 -8.56
C LYS A 26 16.36 21.17 -7.29
N ALA A 27 16.27 22.17 -6.42
CA ALA A 27 16.98 22.18 -5.14
C ALA A 27 16.49 21.06 -4.21
N ALA A 28 15.17 20.89 -4.07
CA ALA A 28 14.59 19.81 -3.27
C ALA A 28 14.96 18.41 -3.81
N VAL A 29 14.93 18.22 -5.13
CA VAL A 29 15.34 16.97 -5.78
C VAL A 29 16.83 16.68 -5.52
N ALA A 30 17.72 17.66 -5.70
CA ALA A 30 19.15 17.48 -5.45
C ALA A 30 19.45 17.13 -3.98
N GLU A 31 18.69 17.70 -3.04
CA GLU A 31 18.79 17.36 -1.62
C GLU A 31 18.37 15.89 -1.36
N LEU A 32 17.22 15.47 -1.91
CA LEU A 32 16.73 14.08 -1.79
C LEU A 32 17.69 13.05 -2.41
N GLU A 33 18.31 13.37 -3.54
CA GLU A 33 19.31 12.51 -4.20
C GLU A 33 20.52 12.26 -3.30
N SER A 34 20.90 13.26 -2.48
CA SER A 34 22.03 13.18 -1.54
C SER A 34 21.73 12.38 -0.27
N PHE A 35 20.44 12.17 0.05
CA PHE A 35 20.04 11.50 1.28
C PHE A 35 20.18 9.97 1.21
N PRO A 36 20.33 9.29 2.37
CA PRO A 36 20.31 7.83 2.45
C PRO A 36 19.01 7.21 1.92
N PRO A 37 19.04 5.95 1.44
CA PRO A 37 17.83 5.20 1.11
C PRO A 37 16.91 5.03 2.33
N LEU A 38 15.57 5.01 2.13
CA LEU A 38 14.63 4.66 3.21
C LEU A 38 14.55 3.14 3.42
N VAL A 39 14.73 2.37 2.35
CA VAL A 39 14.73 0.90 2.37
C VAL A 39 15.92 0.35 1.59
N PHE A 40 16.39 -0.84 1.97
CA PHE A 40 17.46 -1.51 1.25
C PHE A 40 16.88 -2.39 0.11
N ALA A 41 17.57 -2.44 -1.04
CA ALA A 41 17.14 -3.20 -2.21
C ALA A 41 16.89 -4.70 -1.91
N GLY A 42 17.71 -5.31 -1.05
CA GLY A 42 17.50 -6.70 -0.63
C GLY A 42 16.20 -6.92 0.17
N GLU A 43 15.67 -5.90 0.84
CA GLU A 43 14.36 -5.98 1.51
C GLU A 43 13.22 -5.98 0.48
N CYS A 44 13.37 -5.26 -0.63
CA CYS A 44 12.44 -5.32 -1.76
C CYS A 44 12.44 -6.71 -2.41
N ASP A 45 13.62 -7.34 -2.56
CA ASP A 45 13.76 -8.70 -3.07
C ASP A 45 13.05 -9.71 -2.14
N ASN A 46 13.23 -9.57 -0.83
CA ASN A 46 12.53 -10.39 0.16
C ASN A 46 11.01 -10.24 0.05
N LEU A 47 10.51 -9.00 -0.05
CA LEU A 47 9.08 -8.75 -0.23
C LEU A 47 8.56 -9.38 -1.53
N LYS A 48 9.28 -9.21 -2.65
CA LYS A 48 8.92 -9.80 -3.94
C LYS A 48 8.78 -11.32 -3.84
N LYS A 49 9.71 -12.00 -3.15
CA LYS A 49 9.59 -13.45 -2.87
C LYS A 49 8.30 -13.77 -2.09
N ARG A 50 7.97 -12.99 -1.05
CA ARG A 50 6.75 -13.20 -0.25
C ARG A 50 5.47 -12.96 -1.06
N ILE A 51 5.46 -11.99 -1.97
CA ILE A 51 4.34 -11.76 -2.90
C ILE A 51 4.22 -12.95 -3.87
N GLY A 52 5.35 -13.52 -4.32
CA GLY A 52 5.37 -14.74 -5.12
C GLY A 52 4.69 -15.92 -4.41
N GLU A 53 5.01 -16.14 -3.13
CA GLU A 53 4.32 -17.15 -2.32
C GLU A 53 2.81 -16.90 -2.22
N ALA A 54 2.40 -15.64 -2.03
CA ALA A 54 0.98 -15.29 -1.99
C ALA A 54 0.28 -15.48 -3.34
N ALA A 55 0.95 -15.17 -4.46
CA ALA A 55 0.43 -15.38 -5.80
C ALA A 55 0.22 -16.87 -6.12
N LEU A 56 1.03 -17.74 -5.51
CA LEU A 56 0.95 -19.19 -5.63
C LEU A 56 0.01 -19.85 -4.59
N GLY A 57 -0.59 -19.06 -3.70
CA GLY A 57 -1.52 -19.55 -2.68
C GLY A 57 -0.87 -20.10 -1.40
N ASN A 58 0.43 -19.84 -1.19
CA ASN A 58 1.19 -20.26 -0.02
C ASN A 58 1.29 -19.19 1.07
N ALA A 59 0.73 -18.00 0.83
CA ALA A 59 0.67 -16.89 1.79
C ALA A 59 -0.55 -16.00 1.49
N PHE A 60 -0.89 -15.11 2.42
CA PHE A 60 -1.96 -14.13 2.25
C PHE A 60 -1.41 -12.71 2.41
N TRP A 61 -1.82 -11.79 1.55
CA TRP A 61 -1.38 -10.41 1.59
C TRP A 61 -2.34 -9.53 2.41
N LEU A 62 -1.78 -8.79 3.37
CA LEU A 62 -2.49 -7.77 4.14
C LEU A 62 -1.77 -6.43 3.98
N GLN A 63 -2.41 -5.52 3.25
CA GLN A 63 -1.97 -4.14 3.14
C GLN A 63 -2.96 -3.18 3.79
N GLY A 64 -2.47 -2.28 4.65
CA GLY A 64 -3.34 -1.32 5.32
C GLY A 64 -2.62 -0.13 5.92
N GLY A 65 -3.36 0.95 6.15
CA GLY A 65 -2.88 2.17 6.79
C GLY A 65 -3.69 3.38 6.32
N ASP A 66 -3.14 4.57 6.49
CA ASP A 66 -3.88 5.80 6.21
C ASP A 66 -4.25 5.94 4.72
N CYS A 67 -5.37 6.64 4.47
CA CYS A 67 -5.70 7.07 3.10
C CYS A 67 -4.62 8.02 2.58
N ALA A 68 -4.25 9.01 3.38
CA ALA A 68 -2.99 9.73 3.27
C ALA A 68 -2.46 10.08 4.65
N GLU A 69 -1.17 9.91 4.82
CA GLU A 69 -0.45 10.39 6.00
C GLU A 69 -0.44 11.92 6.00
N THR A 70 -0.44 12.50 7.20
CA THR A 70 -0.24 13.93 7.41
C THR A 70 0.95 14.13 8.33
N PHE A 71 1.65 15.26 8.19
CA PHE A 71 2.81 15.56 9.04
C PHE A 71 2.41 15.69 10.51
N VAL A 72 1.19 16.15 10.80
CA VAL A 72 0.68 16.31 12.16
C VAL A 72 0.33 14.96 12.78
N ALA A 73 -0.21 14.01 12.00
CA ALA A 73 -0.56 12.68 12.49
C ALA A 73 0.64 11.71 12.55
N ALA A 74 1.83 12.11 12.08
CA ALA A 74 3.05 11.30 12.13
C ALA A 74 3.67 11.26 13.55
N THR A 75 2.87 10.91 14.55
CA THR A 75 3.27 10.77 15.96
C THR A 75 3.57 9.32 16.32
N ALA A 76 4.36 9.11 17.36
CA ALA A 76 4.71 7.76 17.82
C ALA A 76 3.48 6.92 18.21
N ASP A 77 2.49 7.55 18.85
CA ASP A 77 1.25 6.86 19.23
C ASP A 77 0.42 6.45 18.02
N SER A 78 0.23 7.34 17.04
CA SER A 78 -0.53 7.01 15.81
C SER A 78 0.17 5.93 14.99
N ILE A 79 1.51 6.00 14.86
CA ILE A 79 2.32 4.95 14.22
C ILE A 79 2.13 3.61 14.94
N ARG A 80 2.28 3.59 16.27
CA ARG A 80 2.12 2.38 17.09
C ARG A 80 0.71 1.80 16.94
N ASN A 81 -0.32 2.63 17.01
CA ASN A 81 -1.71 2.19 16.92
C ASN A 81 -2.01 1.56 15.55
N ARG A 82 -1.52 2.15 14.45
CA ARG A 82 -1.65 1.58 13.10
C ARG A 82 -0.94 0.23 12.96
N ILE A 83 0.30 0.13 13.42
CA ILE A 83 1.05 -1.15 13.43
C ILE A 83 0.28 -2.21 14.23
N LYS A 84 -0.18 -1.84 15.44
CA LYS A 84 -0.96 -2.73 16.30
C LYS A 84 -2.19 -3.27 15.56
N THR A 85 -2.99 -2.41 14.95
CA THR A 85 -4.18 -2.82 14.19
C THR A 85 -3.83 -3.81 13.08
N ILE A 86 -2.78 -3.54 12.29
CA ILE A 86 -2.34 -4.45 11.22
C ILE A 86 -1.88 -5.80 11.78
N LEU A 87 -1.13 -5.82 12.88
CA LEU A 87 -0.69 -7.05 13.53
C LEU A 87 -1.86 -7.87 14.08
N GLN A 88 -2.87 -7.22 14.65
CA GLN A 88 -4.09 -7.89 15.13
C GLN A 88 -4.87 -8.52 13.98
N MET A 89 -5.08 -7.79 12.89
CA MET A 89 -5.71 -8.33 11.69
C MET A 89 -4.92 -9.49 11.10
N ALA A 90 -3.59 -9.38 11.05
CA ALA A 90 -2.71 -10.44 10.56
C ALA A 90 -2.83 -11.71 11.38
N ALA A 91 -2.90 -11.62 12.72
CA ALA A 91 -3.06 -12.77 13.59
C ALA A 91 -4.39 -13.52 13.32
N VAL A 92 -5.50 -12.78 13.15
CA VAL A 92 -6.81 -13.36 12.80
C VAL A 92 -6.76 -14.04 11.44
N LEU A 93 -6.24 -13.35 10.43
CA LEU A 93 -6.16 -13.88 9.06
C LEU A 93 -5.27 -15.12 9.02
N GLN A 94 -4.12 -15.10 9.69
CA GLN A 94 -3.21 -16.23 9.76
C GLN A 94 -3.85 -17.44 10.42
N TYR A 95 -4.60 -17.24 11.50
CA TYR A 95 -5.32 -18.30 12.19
C TYR A 95 -6.36 -18.98 11.29
N PHE A 96 -7.26 -18.19 10.69
CA PHE A 96 -8.38 -18.75 9.91
C PHE A 96 -7.97 -19.23 8.51
N SER A 97 -6.90 -18.68 7.92
CA SER A 97 -6.39 -19.15 6.64
C SER A 97 -5.39 -20.30 6.76
N SER A 98 -4.77 -20.47 7.94
CA SER A 98 -3.57 -21.32 8.13
C SER A 98 -2.42 -20.99 7.18
N LEU A 99 -2.39 -19.77 6.63
CA LEU A 99 -1.34 -19.26 5.75
C LEU A 99 -0.51 -18.18 6.45
N PRO A 100 0.79 -18.07 6.14
CA PRO A 100 1.58 -16.89 6.48
C PRO A 100 0.91 -15.61 5.95
N VAL A 101 0.90 -14.54 6.75
CA VAL A 101 0.39 -13.23 6.32
C VAL A 101 1.53 -12.26 6.06
N VAL A 102 1.63 -11.73 4.84
CA VAL A 102 2.56 -10.67 4.44
C VAL A 102 1.98 -9.32 4.85
N LYS A 103 2.70 -8.56 5.69
CA LYS A 103 2.18 -7.36 6.36
C LYS A 103 2.79 -6.11 5.76
N VAL A 104 1.94 -5.26 5.18
CA VAL A 104 2.39 -4.11 4.40
C VAL A 104 1.64 -2.85 4.84
N GLY A 105 2.37 -1.88 5.36
CA GLY A 105 1.83 -0.59 5.76
C GLY A 105 1.66 0.34 4.57
N ARG A 106 0.51 1.02 4.46
CA ARG A 106 0.39 2.30 3.76
C ARG A 106 0.99 3.39 4.65
N MET A 107 2.30 3.36 4.80
CA MET A 107 3.03 4.09 5.84
C MET A 107 4.42 4.48 5.34
N ALA A 108 4.93 5.58 5.89
CA ALA A 108 6.25 6.14 5.57
C ALA A 108 6.42 6.55 4.10
N GLY A 109 5.40 7.18 3.52
CA GLY A 109 5.50 7.73 2.16
C GLY A 109 4.15 8.11 1.55
N GLN A 110 3.03 7.76 2.18
CA GLN A 110 1.69 7.91 1.62
C GLN A 110 1.14 9.34 1.82
N PHE A 111 1.91 10.36 1.45
CA PHE A 111 1.58 11.78 1.67
C PHE A 111 0.97 12.49 0.46
N ALA A 112 0.84 11.81 -0.68
CA ALA A 112 0.28 12.38 -1.90
C ALA A 112 -1.07 11.73 -2.25
N LYS A 113 -1.97 12.52 -2.83
CA LYS A 113 -3.33 12.09 -3.22
C LYS A 113 -3.69 12.58 -4.61
N PRO A 114 -4.14 11.69 -5.52
CA PRO A 114 -4.69 12.11 -6.79
C PRO A 114 -6.07 12.76 -6.57
N ARG A 115 -6.44 13.72 -7.42
CA ARG A 115 -7.69 14.48 -7.31
C ARG A 115 -8.50 14.38 -8.60
N SER A 116 -9.82 14.35 -8.46
CA SER A 116 -10.72 14.38 -9.62
C SER A 116 -10.75 15.75 -10.30
N ASN A 117 -10.54 16.82 -9.54
CA ASN A 117 -10.45 18.19 -10.02
C ASN A 117 -9.17 18.84 -9.48
N ASP A 118 -8.54 19.67 -10.30
CA ASP A 118 -7.32 20.39 -9.92
C ASP A 118 -7.56 21.52 -8.93
N ASN A 119 -8.80 22.03 -8.90
CA ASN A 119 -9.24 23.13 -8.05
C ASN A 119 -10.40 22.71 -7.13
N GLU A 120 -10.56 23.47 -6.06
CA GLU A 120 -11.66 23.39 -5.11
C GLU A 120 -12.25 24.79 -4.92
N THR A 121 -13.58 24.90 -4.96
CA THR A 121 -14.30 26.16 -4.78
C THR A 121 -15.13 26.10 -3.51
N ARG A 122 -14.95 27.05 -2.60
CA ARG A 122 -15.78 27.25 -1.39
C ARG A 122 -16.14 28.72 -1.27
N ASP A 123 -17.40 29.01 -0.96
CA ASP A 123 -17.91 30.38 -0.75
C ASP A 123 -17.50 31.40 -1.84
N GLY A 124 -17.48 30.96 -3.10
CA GLY A 124 -17.13 31.79 -4.26
C GLY A 124 -15.62 31.96 -4.53
N GLN A 125 -14.74 31.46 -3.66
CA GLN A 125 -13.29 31.45 -3.87
C GLN A 125 -12.84 30.10 -4.44
N THR A 126 -12.02 30.13 -5.49
CA THR A 126 -11.43 28.93 -6.12
C THR A 126 -9.93 28.87 -5.85
N LEU A 127 -9.46 27.79 -5.24
CA LEU A 127 -8.06 27.54 -4.91
C LEU A 127 -7.61 26.17 -5.45
N PRO A 128 -6.30 25.90 -5.58
CA PRO A 128 -5.81 24.55 -5.86
C PRO A 128 -6.37 23.54 -4.85
N ALA A 129 -6.70 22.35 -5.34
CA ALA A 129 -7.14 21.25 -4.51
C ALA A 129 -6.01 20.80 -3.56
N TYR A 130 -6.36 20.42 -2.33
CA TYR A 130 -5.42 19.73 -1.44
C TYR A 130 -4.98 18.39 -2.08
N ARG A 131 -3.68 18.22 -2.33
CA ARG A 131 -3.10 17.02 -2.97
C ARG A 131 -2.32 16.14 -1.99
N GLY A 132 -2.54 16.34 -0.69
CA GLY A 132 -1.76 15.69 0.35
C GLY A 132 -0.59 16.56 0.81
N ASP A 133 -0.10 16.29 2.02
CA ASP A 133 0.93 17.08 2.69
C ASP A 133 2.26 17.11 1.93
N ALA A 134 2.49 16.17 1.00
CA ALA A 134 3.60 16.19 0.05
C ALA A 134 3.59 17.41 -0.89
N VAL A 135 2.42 18.04 -1.09
CA VAL A 135 2.23 19.13 -2.05
C VAL A 135 1.84 20.42 -1.35
N ASN A 136 0.77 20.41 -0.55
CA ASN A 136 0.17 21.60 0.05
C ASN A 136 -0.61 21.24 1.32
N ASP A 137 -1.17 22.22 2.03
CA ASP A 137 -1.93 22.01 3.27
C ASP A 137 -3.44 21.85 3.03
N LEU A 138 -4.12 21.24 4.00
CA LEU A 138 -5.56 21.00 3.96
C LEU A 138 -6.38 22.30 4.05
N GLU A 139 -5.87 23.27 4.83
CA GLU A 139 -6.51 24.58 5.07
C GLU A 139 -6.86 25.29 3.75
N PHE A 140 -8.03 25.94 3.71
CA PHE A 140 -8.55 26.57 2.48
C PHE A 140 -8.14 28.05 2.41
N THR A 141 -6.83 28.30 2.34
CA THR A 141 -6.24 29.64 2.09
C THR A 141 -5.28 29.58 0.91
N LYS A 142 -5.02 30.72 0.27
CA LYS A 142 -4.15 30.78 -0.92
C LYS A 142 -2.74 30.29 -0.58
N GLU A 143 -2.23 30.69 0.58
CA GLU A 143 -0.92 30.35 1.10
C GLU A 143 -0.84 28.84 1.36
N ALA A 144 -1.80 28.29 2.09
CA ALA A 144 -1.88 26.86 2.41
C ALA A 144 -1.98 25.98 1.15
N ARG A 145 -2.75 26.42 0.14
CA ARG A 145 -3.00 25.64 -1.08
C ARG A 145 -1.94 25.77 -2.15
N THR A 146 -1.02 26.73 -2.03
CA THR A 146 0.10 26.88 -2.98
C THR A 146 1.07 25.70 -2.83
N PRO A 147 1.37 24.95 -3.91
CA PRO A 147 2.34 23.85 -3.85
C PRO A 147 3.73 24.30 -3.38
N ASP A 148 4.32 23.58 -2.44
CA ASP A 148 5.65 23.88 -1.89
C ASP A 148 6.61 22.69 -2.12
N PRO A 149 7.61 22.82 -3.02
CA PRO A 149 8.58 21.75 -3.28
C PRO A 149 9.40 21.31 -2.07
N LYS A 150 9.59 22.15 -1.05
CA LYS A 150 10.33 21.76 0.18
C LYS A 150 9.60 20.68 0.97
N ARG A 151 8.30 20.49 0.72
CA ARG A 151 7.53 19.40 1.34
C ARG A 151 8.02 18.03 0.90
N LEU A 152 8.64 17.88 -0.26
CA LEU A 152 9.23 16.61 -0.69
C LEU A 152 10.34 16.16 0.26
N VAL A 153 11.19 17.09 0.69
CA VAL A 153 12.24 16.86 1.70
C VAL A 153 11.61 16.55 3.07
N ARG A 154 10.53 17.24 3.43
CA ARG A 154 9.79 16.98 4.67
C ARG A 154 9.11 15.60 4.69
N VAL A 155 8.60 15.14 3.54
CA VAL A 155 8.09 13.77 3.36
C VAL A 155 9.20 12.78 3.67
N TYR A 156 10.37 12.92 3.05
CA TYR A 156 11.50 12.03 3.31
C TYR A 156 11.85 11.93 4.80
N ASN A 157 12.00 13.08 5.48
CA ASN A 157 12.37 13.11 6.90
C ASN A 157 11.31 12.45 7.78
N THR A 158 10.02 12.72 7.50
CA THR A 158 8.90 12.11 8.23
C THR A 158 8.84 10.60 7.99
N SER A 159 9.05 10.17 6.73
CA SER A 159 9.10 8.76 6.34
C SER A 159 10.25 8.01 7.01
N SER A 160 11.44 8.61 7.06
CA SER A 160 12.60 8.04 7.73
C SER A 160 12.36 7.83 9.23
N ALA A 161 11.83 8.85 9.91
CA ALA A 161 11.45 8.75 11.33
C ALA A 161 10.37 7.66 11.56
N THR A 162 9.38 7.59 10.66
CA THR A 162 8.30 6.60 10.73
C THR A 162 8.84 5.18 10.54
N LEU A 163 9.66 4.94 9.51
CA LEU A 163 10.28 3.63 9.26
C LEU A 163 11.20 3.19 10.39
N ASN A 164 11.98 4.11 10.96
CA ASN A 164 12.82 3.82 12.12
C ASN A 164 11.95 3.30 13.29
N LEU A 165 10.82 3.95 13.57
CA LEU A 165 9.92 3.52 14.63
C LEU A 165 9.18 2.21 14.29
N VAL A 166 8.76 2.04 13.04
CA VAL A 166 8.17 0.77 12.55
C VAL A 166 9.14 -0.38 12.80
N ARG A 167 10.40 -0.24 12.39
CA ARG A 167 11.45 -1.26 12.59
C ARG A 167 11.69 -1.53 14.07
N ALA A 168 11.71 -0.48 14.92
CA ALA A 168 11.86 -0.63 16.36
C ALA A 168 10.71 -1.43 16.99
N PHE A 169 9.46 -1.19 16.59
CA PHE A 169 8.31 -1.96 17.09
C PHE A 169 8.29 -3.40 16.56
N THR A 170 8.62 -3.61 15.29
CA THR A 170 8.46 -4.93 14.67
C THR A 170 9.61 -5.88 14.96
N GLN A 171 10.79 -5.36 15.34
CA GLN A 171 11.97 -6.14 15.70
C GLN A 171 12.27 -6.09 17.22
N GLY A 172 11.81 -5.06 17.92
CA GLY A 172 12.08 -4.84 19.36
C GLY A 172 11.12 -5.55 20.33
N GLY A 173 10.40 -6.58 19.89
CA GLY A 173 9.51 -7.39 20.73
C GLY A 173 8.09 -6.87 20.90
N PHE A 174 7.74 -5.67 20.40
CA PHE A 174 6.34 -5.21 20.41
C PHE A 174 5.46 -6.07 19.50
N ALA A 175 6.02 -6.67 18.44
CA ALA A 175 5.34 -7.57 17.51
C ALA A 175 5.46 -9.06 17.88
N ASP A 176 5.87 -9.37 19.11
CA ASP A 176 6.00 -10.75 19.59
C ASP A 176 4.63 -11.44 19.64
N LEU A 177 4.46 -12.58 18.96
CA LEU A 177 3.20 -13.32 18.92
C LEU A 177 2.70 -13.75 20.30
N ARG A 178 3.58 -13.87 21.30
CA ARG A 178 3.22 -14.17 22.69
C ARG A 178 2.44 -13.03 23.34
N GLN A 179 2.49 -11.83 22.76
CA GLN A 179 1.73 -10.64 23.17
C GLN A 179 0.35 -10.56 22.52
N VAL A 180 -0.09 -11.55 21.73
CA VAL A 180 -1.42 -11.56 21.09
C VAL A 180 -2.56 -11.24 22.08
N HIS A 181 -2.53 -11.81 23.29
CA HIS A 181 -3.55 -11.52 24.30
C HIS A 181 -3.53 -10.05 24.76
N SER A 182 -2.35 -9.41 24.85
CA SER A 182 -2.23 -8.02 25.31
C SER A 182 -2.69 -7.04 24.23
N TRP A 183 -2.46 -7.33 22.95
CA TRP A 183 -2.98 -6.52 21.86
C TRP A 183 -4.51 -6.54 21.82
N ASN A 184 -5.10 -7.72 22.06
CA ASN A 184 -6.51 -8.00 21.84
C ASN A 184 -7.45 -7.57 22.97
N LYS A 185 -6.92 -7.22 24.16
CA LYS A 185 -7.75 -6.74 25.29
C LYS A 185 -8.62 -5.52 24.94
N GLY A 186 -8.19 -4.66 24.01
CA GLY A 186 -8.99 -3.51 23.57
C GLY A 186 -10.19 -3.89 22.68
N PHE A 187 -10.09 -4.96 21.90
CA PHE A 187 -11.14 -5.43 20.98
C PHE A 187 -12.19 -6.29 21.68
N ALA A 188 -11.79 -7.03 22.73
CA ALA A 188 -12.69 -7.84 23.55
C ALA A 188 -13.70 -7.00 24.38
N ALA A 189 -13.57 -5.68 24.38
CA ALA A 189 -14.55 -4.80 25.01
C ALA A 189 -15.89 -4.74 24.25
N ASP A 190 -15.91 -5.02 22.94
CA ASP A 190 -17.17 -5.13 22.18
C ASP A 190 -17.75 -6.55 22.30
N ALA A 191 -18.82 -6.65 23.08
CA ALA A 191 -19.52 -7.90 23.38
C ALA A 191 -20.00 -8.67 22.15
N ARG A 192 -20.16 -8.03 20.98
CA ARG A 192 -20.63 -8.68 19.75
C ARG A 192 -19.60 -9.61 19.13
N PHE A 193 -18.31 -9.33 19.33
CA PHE A 193 -17.21 -10.08 18.71
C PHE A 193 -16.28 -10.73 19.72
N SER A 194 -16.35 -10.34 21.00
CA SER A 194 -15.52 -10.83 22.11
C SER A 194 -15.41 -12.35 22.14
N ALA A 195 -16.52 -13.09 22.15
CA ALA A 195 -16.50 -14.54 22.38
C ALA A 195 -15.68 -15.31 21.32
N ARG A 196 -15.92 -15.04 20.03
CA ARG A 196 -15.22 -15.71 18.93
C ARG A 196 -13.74 -15.33 18.87
N TYR A 197 -13.43 -14.09 19.25
CA TYR A 197 -12.06 -13.60 19.28
C TYR A 197 -11.28 -14.15 20.48
N GLU A 198 -11.93 -14.27 21.64
CA GLU A 198 -11.38 -14.89 22.84
C GLU A 198 -11.11 -16.38 22.62
N GLU A 199 -12.01 -17.10 21.96
CA GLU A 199 -11.81 -18.50 21.57
C GLU A 199 -10.54 -18.66 20.72
N MET A 200 -10.40 -17.86 19.66
CA MET A 200 -9.20 -17.83 18.82
C MET A 200 -7.94 -17.52 19.62
N ALA A 201 -7.97 -16.47 20.47
CA ALA A 201 -6.82 -16.08 21.27
C ALA A 201 -6.39 -17.21 22.22
N ASN A 202 -7.36 -17.89 22.86
CA ASN A 202 -7.10 -19.02 23.74
C ASN A 202 -6.52 -20.23 22.97
N GLU A 203 -6.99 -20.51 21.76
CA GLU A 203 -6.43 -21.56 20.91
C GLU A 203 -4.99 -21.27 20.49
N ILE A 204 -4.70 -20.03 20.06
CA ILE A 204 -3.33 -19.59 19.76
C ILE A 204 -2.44 -19.72 20.98
N GLY A 205 -2.91 -19.27 22.16
CA GLY A 205 -2.17 -19.39 23.41
C GLY A 205 -1.83 -20.84 23.76
N ARG A 206 -2.79 -21.77 23.63
CA ARG A 206 -2.55 -23.20 23.84
C ARG A 206 -1.55 -23.78 22.85
N ALA A 207 -1.63 -23.41 21.57
CA ALA A 207 -0.69 -23.88 20.56
C ALA A 207 0.75 -23.42 20.85
N ILE A 208 0.93 -22.15 21.22
CA ILE A 208 2.24 -21.61 21.62
C ILE A 208 2.77 -22.35 22.86
N GLN A 209 1.93 -22.55 23.88
CA GLN A 209 2.32 -23.27 25.10
C GLN A 209 2.72 -24.72 24.81
N PHE A 210 2.01 -25.39 23.90
CA PHE A 210 2.37 -26.74 23.46
C PHE A 210 3.74 -26.76 22.76
N MET A 211 3.99 -25.83 21.83
CA MET A 211 5.28 -25.70 21.16
C MET A 211 6.42 -25.49 22.16
N GLN A 212 6.23 -24.59 23.13
CA GLN A 212 7.20 -24.36 24.20
C GLN A 212 7.46 -25.62 25.03
N SER A 213 6.41 -26.35 25.42
CA SER A 213 6.56 -27.61 26.17
C SER A 213 7.28 -28.71 25.38
N ALA A 214 7.20 -28.67 24.05
CA ALA A 214 7.93 -29.54 23.15
C ALA A 214 9.38 -29.07 22.86
N GLY A 215 9.83 -27.99 23.51
CA GLY A 215 11.16 -27.42 23.31
C GLY A 215 11.31 -26.51 22.09
N VAL A 216 10.21 -26.02 21.53
CA VAL A 216 10.18 -25.16 20.34
C VAL A 216 9.84 -23.71 20.74
N ASP A 217 10.86 -22.84 20.82
CA ASP A 217 10.72 -21.38 21.00
C ASP A 217 11.53 -20.65 19.92
N PRO A 218 11.03 -20.56 18.68
CA PRO A 218 11.80 -20.01 17.58
C PRO A 218 11.92 -18.49 17.72
N GLU A 219 13.11 -17.96 17.47
CA GLU A 219 13.36 -16.51 17.45
C GLU A 219 12.40 -15.76 16.49
N SER A 220 11.91 -16.44 15.44
CA SER A 220 10.93 -15.90 14.50
C SER A 220 9.58 -15.52 15.12
N PHE A 221 9.31 -15.89 16.37
CA PHE A 221 8.12 -15.43 17.11
C PHE A 221 8.29 -14.04 17.73
N LYS A 222 9.53 -13.57 17.91
CA LYS A 222 9.85 -12.29 18.56
C LYS A 222 9.77 -11.10 17.63
N SER A 223 9.92 -11.33 16.33
CA SER A 223 9.95 -10.30 15.30
C SER A 223 8.99 -10.59 14.17
N VAL A 224 8.53 -9.54 13.51
CA VAL A 224 7.64 -9.64 12.36
C VAL A 224 8.21 -8.81 11.21
N ASP A 225 8.24 -9.39 10.03
CA ASP A 225 8.52 -8.63 8.81
C ASP A 225 7.36 -7.66 8.54
N PHE A 226 7.67 -6.38 8.39
CA PHE A 226 6.71 -5.33 8.08
C PHE A 226 7.29 -4.40 7.03
N TYR A 227 6.56 -4.23 5.93
CA TYR A 227 7.02 -3.50 4.77
C TYR A 227 6.25 -2.19 4.59
N SER A 228 6.92 -1.12 4.16
CA SER A 228 6.29 0.15 3.77
C SER A 228 5.81 0.13 2.31
N SER A 229 4.77 0.91 2.04
CA SER A 229 4.24 1.13 0.70
C SER A 229 3.52 2.46 0.56
N HIS A 230 3.55 3.02 -0.66
CA HIS A 230 2.76 4.18 -1.07
C HIS A 230 2.47 4.18 -2.57
N GLU A 231 1.56 5.06 -3.00
CA GLU A 231 1.32 5.33 -4.42
C GLU A 231 2.51 6.11 -4.96
N ALA A 232 3.22 5.56 -5.95
CA ALA A 232 4.26 6.28 -6.66
C ALA A 232 3.61 7.36 -7.53
N LEU A 233 3.37 8.55 -6.94
CA LEU A 233 2.55 9.60 -7.55
C LEU A 233 3.38 10.79 -7.98
N ILE A 234 4.18 11.37 -7.07
CA ILE A 234 4.97 12.57 -7.34
C ILE A 234 6.33 12.14 -7.89
N LEU A 235 6.49 12.18 -9.21
CA LEU A 235 7.62 11.53 -9.86
C LEU A 235 8.96 12.22 -9.56
N GLU A 236 8.97 13.50 -9.19
CA GLU A 236 10.18 14.16 -8.69
C GLU A 236 10.71 13.50 -7.42
N TYR A 237 9.81 13.07 -6.52
CA TYR A 237 10.18 12.39 -5.28
C TYR A 237 10.68 10.96 -5.55
N GLU A 238 9.91 10.17 -6.32
CA GLU A 238 10.25 8.77 -6.57
C GLU A 238 11.53 8.62 -7.41
N LYS A 239 11.74 9.50 -8.40
CA LYS A 239 12.97 9.50 -9.21
C LYS A 239 14.20 9.92 -8.40
N ALA A 240 14.07 10.97 -7.59
CA ALA A 240 15.15 11.40 -6.68
C ALA A 240 15.52 10.29 -5.68
N LEU A 241 14.54 9.47 -5.31
CA LEU A 241 14.74 8.34 -4.42
C LEU A 241 15.04 7.02 -5.13
N THR A 242 15.32 6.99 -6.43
CA THR A 242 15.77 5.77 -7.12
C THR A 242 17.28 5.61 -7.03
N ARG A 243 17.78 4.46 -6.54
CA ARG A 243 19.21 4.13 -6.46
C ARG A 243 19.56 2.90 -7.29
N ILE A 244 20.82 2.84 -7.72
CA ILE A 244 21.40 1.63 -8.30
C ILE A 244 21.93 0.75 -7.18
N ASP A 245 21.38 -0.46 -7.05
CA ASP A 245 21.82 -1.43 -6.06
C ASP A 245 23.24 -1.93 -6.38
N SER A 246 24.16 -1.77 -5.43
CA SER A 246 25.57 -2.17 -5.60
C SER A 246 25.77 -3.67 -5.83
N ARG A 247 24.83 -4.52 -5.40
CA ARG A 247 24.93 -5.99 -5.57
C ARG A 247 24.61 -6.44 -6.99
N THR A 248 23.62 -5.79 -7.62
CA THR A 248 23.00 -6.25 -8.87
C THR A 248 23.13 -5.28 -10.03
N ASN A 249 23.53 -4.03 -9.76
CA ASN A 249 23.45 -2.88 -10.68
C ASN A 249 22.03 -2.54 -11.15
N ASN A 250 21.00 -3.06 -10.49
CA ASN A 250 19.62 -2.79 -10.83
C ASN A 250 19.10 -1.53 -10.13
N PRO A 251 18.26 -0.73 -10.80
CA PRO A 251 17.57 0.39 -10.17
C PRO A 251 16.44 -0.06 -9.25
N TYR A 252 16.39 0.50 -8.04
CA TYR A 252 15.30 0.35 -7.07
C TYR A 252 14.84 1.73 -6.64
N ASP A 253 13.53 1.94 -6.59
CA ASP A 253 12.95 3.04 -5.83
C ASP A 253 13.07 2.71 -4.35
N VAL A 254 13.98 3.38 -3.65
CA VAL A 254 14.23 3.14 -2.23
C VAL A 254 13.42 4.09 -1.34
N SER A 255 12.35 4.68 -1.88
CA SER A 255 11.35 5.41 -1.10
C SER A 255 10.47 4.45 -0.27
N ALA A 256 10.20 3.24 -0.77
CA ALA A 256 9.46 2.19 -0.07
C ALA A 256 9.76 0.79 -0.62
N HIS A 257 9.33 -0.24 0.12
CA HIS A 257 9.54 -1.63 -0.29
C HIS A 257 8.65 -2.02 -1.48
N PHE A 258 7.39 -1.54 -1.47
CA PHE A 258 6.40 -1.76 -2.52
C PHE A 258 5.75 -0.44 -2.91
N VAL A 259 5.66 -0.15 -4.20
CA VAL A 259 4.94 1.03 -4.70
C VAL A 259 3.84 0.61 -5.64
N TRP A 260 2.75 1.38 -5.71
CA TRP A 260 1.69 1.12 -6.69
C TRP A 260 1.39 2.31 -7.59
N ILE A 261 0.81 2.01 -8.74
CA ILE A 261 0.27 2.97 -9.71
C ILE A 261 -1.24 3.07 -9.51
N GLY A 262 -1.72 4.29 -9.31
CA GLY A 262 -3.14 4.57 -9.07
C GLY A 262 -4.00 4.45 -10.33
N GLU A 263 -5.32 4.37 -10.13
CA GLU A 263 -6.30 4.28 -11.23
C GLU A 263 -6.21 5.46 -12.20
N ARG A 264 -5.80 6.64 -11.73
CA ARG A 264 -5.73 7.88 -12.52
C ARG A 264 -4.38 8.09 -13.20
N THR A 265 -3.39 7.25 -12.94
CA THR A 265 -2.00 7.40 -13.39
C THR A 265 -1.48 6.16 -14.13
N ARG A 266 -2.34 5.17 -14.41
CA ARG A 266 -1.97 3.91 -15.09
C ARG A 266 -2.05 3.95 -16.62
N GLN A 267 -1.95 5.13 -17.24
CA GLN A 267 -1.89 5.23 -18.70
C GLN A 267 -0.65 4.48 -19.22
N LEU A 268 -0.84 3.53 -20.13
CA LEU A 268 0.20 2.57 -20.53
C LEU A 268 1.46 3.23 -21.12
N ASP A 269 1.27 4.36 -21.81
CA ASP A 269 2.29 5.23 -22.40
C ASP A 269 2.69 6.41 -21.50
N GLY A 270 2.11 6.51 -20.30
CA GLY A 270 2.38 7.55 -19.32
C GLY A 270 3.67 7.34 -18.51
N ALA A 271 4.13 8.42 -17.88
CA ALA A 271 5.39 8.46 -17.15
C ALA A 271 5.43 7.53 -15.93
N HIS A 272 4.29 7.29 -15.26
CA HIS A 272 4.19 6.38 -14.11
C HIS A 272 4.40 4.91 -14.51
N MET A 273 3.84 4.50 -15.65
CA MET A 273 4.03 3.15 -16.18
C MET A 273 5.46 2.96 -16.71
N ASP A 274 6.08 3.98 -17.30
CA ASP A 274 7.51 3.96 -17.62
C ASP A 274 8.36 3.81 -16.36
N PHE A 275 8.15 4.66 -15.35
CA PHE A 275 8.84 4.60 -14.06
C PHE A 275 8.80 3.20 -13.44
N ALA A 276 7.60 2.64 -13.29
CA ALA A 276 7.43 1.31 -12.70
C ALA A 276 8.09 0.19 -13.53
N SER A 277 8.15 0.34 -14.86
CA SER A 277 8.84 -0.63 -15.73
C SER A 277 10.37 -0.61 -15.59
N LYS A 278 10.94 0.47 -15.04
CA LYS A 278 12.39 0.63 -14.88
C LYS A 278 12.90 0.17 -13.53
N ILE A 279 12.12 0.31 -12.46
CA ILE A 279 12.54 -0.09 -11.10
C ILE A 279 12.35 -1.60 -10.88
N HIS A 280 13.08 -2.19 -9.93
CA HIS A 280 13.06 -3.62 -9.61
C HIS A 280 12.25 -3.99 -8.36
N ASN A 281 11.64 -3.01 -7.68
CA ASN A 281 10.69 -3.23 -6.58
C ASN A 281 9.53 -4.13 -7.04
N PRO A 282 8.90 -4.92 -6.15
CA PRO A 282 7.55 -5.40 -6.44
C PRO A 282 6.59 -4.21 -6.58
N ILE A 283 5.65 -4.32 -7.52
CA ILE A 283 4.80 -3.20 -7.95
C ILE A 283 3.32 -3.56 -8.00
N GLY A 284 2.48 -2.62 -7.60
CA GLY A 284 1.02 -2.72 -7.68
C GLY A 284 0.43 -1.88 -8.81
N VAL A 285 -0.70 -2.33 -9.37
CA VAL A 285 -1.53 -1.52 -10.27
C VAL A 285 -2.99 -1.61 -9.85
N LYS A 286 -3.62 -0.45 -9.59
CA LYS A 286 -5.04 -0.37 -9.27
C LYS A 286 -5.88 -0.65 -10.51
N LEU A 287 -6.91 -1.49 -10.38
CA LEU A 287 -7.84 -1.83 -11.45
C LEU A 287 -9.27 -1.45 -11.03
N GLY A 288 -9.83 -0.42 -11.67
CA GLY A 288 -11.22 -0.02 -11.53
C GLY A 288 -12.19 -0.84 -12.39
N PRO A 289 -13.51 -0.55 -12.30
CA PRO A 289 -14.57 -1.28 -13.00
C PRO A 289 -14.56 -1.10 -14.54
N LYS A 290 -13.72 -0.19 -15.06
CA LYS A 290 -13.53 0.06 -16.49
C LYS A 290 -12.33 -0.69 -17.10
N SER A 291 -11.56 -1.39 -16.28
CA SER A 291 -10.39 -2.16 -16.76
C SER A 291 -10.85 -3.27 -17.71
N THR A 292 -10.09 -3.51 -18.78
CA THR A 292 -10.40 -4.56 -19.76
C THR A 292 -9.33 -5.66 -19.77
N PRO A 293 -9.66 -6.87 -20.25
CA PRO A 293 -8.68 -7.95 -20.43
C PRO A 293 -7.44 -7.52 -21.24
N GLU A 294 -7.64 -6.79 -22.32
CA GLU A 294 -6.56 -6.34 -23.22
C GLU A 294 -5.60 -5.40 -22.50
N GLU A 295 -6.14 -4.49 -21.69
CA GLU A 295 -5.36 -3.57 -20.90
C GLU A 295 -4.54 -4.30 -19.83
N VAL A 296 -5.16 -5.25 -19.12
CA VAL A 296 -4.47 -6.06 -18.09
C VAL A 296 -3.32 -6.86 -18.69
N LEU A 297 -3.51 -7.47 -19.86
CA LEU A 297 -2.44 -8.20 -20.57
C LEU A 297 -1.33 -7.26 -21.06
N ALA A 298 -1.67 -6.06 -21.51
CA ALA A 298 -0.69 -5.05 -21.90
C ALA A 298 0.13 -4.55 -20.70
N ILE A 299 -0.50 -4.40 -19.53
CA ILE A 299 0.18 -4.07 -18.27
C ILE A 299 1.16 -5.19 -17.89
N ILE A 300 0.76 -6.47 -17.95
CA ILE A 300 1.65 -7.61 -17.68
C ILE A 300 2.87 -7.56 -18.60
N LYS A 301 2.66 -7.41 -19.91
CA LYS A 301 3.76 -7.34 -20.89
C LYS A 301 4.75 -6.21 -20.58
N LYS A 302 4.28 -5.09 -20.04
CA LYS A 302 5.13 -3.93 -19.72
C LYS A 302 5.83 -4.05 -18.36
N LEU A 303 5.16 -4.59 -17.35
CA LEU A 303 5.59 -4.51 -15.95
C LEU A 303 6.13 -5.83 -15.39
N ASN A 304 5.76 -6.96 -16.00
CA ASN A 304 6.25 -8.30 -15.66
C ASN A 304 6.59 -9.13 -16.93
N PRO A 305 7.49 -8.64 -17.80
CA PRO A 305 7.80 -9.29 -19.08
C PRO A 305 8.38 -10.70 -18.93
N ASP A 306 9.11 -10.96 -17.84
CA ASP A 306 9.76 -12.24 -17.56
C ASP A 306 8.88 -13.19 -16.73
N ASN A 307 7.62 -12.79 -16.48
CA ASN A 307 6.66 -13.54 -15.67
C ASN A 307 7.20 -13.94 -14.28
N GLU A 308 7.94 -13.04 -13.64
CA GLU A 308 8.53 -13.26 -12.32
C GLU A 308 7.42 -13.31 -11.24
N PRO A 309 7.25 -14.41 -10.51
CA PRO A 309 6.30 -14.47 -9.41
C PRO A 309 6.60 -13.40 -8.36
N GLY A 310 5.58 -12.64 -7.99
CA GLY A 310 5.68 -11.59 -6.99
C GLY A 310 6.09 -10.21 -7.50
N ARG A 311 6.44 -10.10 -8.80
CA ARG A 311 6.75 -8.80 -9.41
C ARG A 311 5.53 -7.89 -9.50
N LEU A 312 4.40 -8.41 -9.95
CA LEU A 312 3.19 -7.61 -10.24
C LEU A 312 2.00 -8.04 -9.37
N THR A 313 1.35 -7.04 -8.78
CA THR A 313 0.11 -7.18 -8.02
C THR A 313 -1.01 -6.36 -8.67
N PHE A 314 -2.13 -7.00 -8.98
CA PHE A 314 -3.35 -6.30 -9.39
C PHE A 314 -4.22 -6.03 -8.18
N ILE A 315 -4.54 -4.75 -7.96
CA ILE A 315 -5.32 -4.28 -6.81
C ILE A 315 -6.70 -3.84 -7.31
N THR A 316 -7.70 -4.71 -7.17
CA THR A 316 -9.06 -4.49 -7.71
C THR A 316 -9.86 -3.57 -6.81
N ARG A 317 -10.47 -2.51 -7.36
CA ARG A 317 -11.31 -1.53 -6.64
C ARG A 317 -12.60 -1.25 -7.39
N MET A 318 -13.39 -2.30 -7.61
CA MET A 318 -14.50 -2.30 -8.55
C MET A 318 -15.77 -1.71 -7.96
N GLY A 319 -15.99 -1.92 -6.66
CA GLY A 319 -17.24 -1.65 -5.96
C GLY A 319 -18.07 -2.92 -5.81
N ALA A 320 -18.75 -3.06 -4.67
CA ALA A 320 -19.55 -4.24 -4.30
C ALA A 320 -20.59 -4.60 -5.36
N GLY A 321 -21.25 -3.60 -5.94
CA GLY A 321 -22.30 -3.78 -6.93
C GLY A 321 -21.86 -4.36 -8.27
N VAL A 322 -20.56 -4.37 -8.60
CA VAL A 322 -20.08 -4.77 -9.93
C VAL A 322 -18.90 -5.76 -9.92
N ILE A 323 -18.25 -6.00 -8.78
CA ILE A 323 -17.07 -6.88 -8.71
C ILE A 323 -17.35 -8.30 -9.26
N ARG A 324 -18.52 -8.86 -8.94
CA ARG A 324 -18.94 -10.21 -9.38
C ARG A 324 -19.16 -10.31 -10.88
N GLU A 325 -19.45 -9.19 -11.55
CA GLU A 325 -19.67 -9.12 -12.98
C GLU A 325 -18.37 -8.83 -13.75
N LYS A 326 -17.57 -7.87 -13.26
CA LYS A 326 -16.42 -7.33 -14.01
C LYS A 326 -15.12 -8.12 -13.81
N LEU A 327 -14.87 -8.60 -12.59
CA LEU A 327 -13.62 -9.29 -12.26
C LEU A 327 -13.40 -10.61 -13.03
N PRO A 328 -14.41 -11.46 -13.27
CA PRO A 328 -14.19 -12.76 -13.89
C PRO A 328 -13.45 -12.72 -15.23
N ALA A 329 -13.78 -11.76 -16.10
CA ALA A 329 -13.16 -11.64 -17.42
C ALA A 329 -11.66 -11.28 -17.34
N LEU A 330 -11.28 -10.47 -16.34
CA LEU A 330 -9.87 -10.10 -16.14
C LEU A 330 -9.05 -11.30 -15.63
N ILE A 331 -9.58 -12.02 -14.64
CA ILE A 331 -8.92 -13.21 -14.10
C ILE A 331 -8.76 -14.29 -15.17
N ASP A 332 -9.81 -14.56 -15.95
CA ASP A 332 -9.78 -15.54 -17.04
C ASP A 332 -8.69 -15.21 -18.08
N ALA A 333 -8.59 -13.95 -18.50
CA ALA A 333 -7.57 -13.53 -19.46
C ALA A 333 -6.14 -13.68 -18.92
N VAL A 334 -5.89 -13.27 -17.66
CA VAL A 334 -4.59 -13.45 -17.01
C VAL A 334 -4.25 -14.93 -16.87
N THR A 335 -5.22 -15.75 -16.44
CA THR A 335 -5.05 -17.20 -16.28
C THR A 335 -4.68 -17.85 -17.61
N LYS A 336 -5.39 -17.51 -18.70
CA LYS A 336 -5.11 -18.00 -20.06
C LYS A 336 -3.75 -17.55 -20.59
N SER A 337 -3.24 -16.40 -20.16
CA SER A 337 -1.91 -15.93 -20.54
C SER A 337 -0.76 -16.67 -19.84
N GLY A 338 -1.06 -17.43 -18.78
CA GLY A 338 -0.04 -18.08 -17.94
C GLY A 338 0.73 -17.13 -17.03
N ALA A 339 0.33 -15.87 -16.94
CA ALA A 339 0.98 -14.88 -16.10
C ALA A 339 0.71 -15.12 -14.61
N ILE A 340 1.76 -15.02 -13.79
CA ILE A 340 1.69 -15.16 -12.34
C ILE A 340 1.68 -13.75 -11.74
N VAL A 341 0.51 -13.38 -11.20
CA VAL A 341 0.27 -12.09 -10.55
C VAL A 341 -0.41 -12.32 -9.22
N LEU A 342 -0.20 -11.41 -8.26
CA LEU A 342 -0.97 -11.42 -7.03
C LEU A 342 -2.29 -10.64 -7.26
N TRP A 343 -3.43 -11.25 -6.93
CA TRP A 343 -4.72 -10.57 -6.91
C TRP A 343 -5.04 -10.07 -5.50
N VAL A 344 -5.30 -8.78 -5.36
CA VAL A 344 -5.60 -8.12 -4.09
C VAL A 344 -6.89 -7.31 -4.20
N CYS A 345 -7.80 -7.46 -3.23
CA CYS A 345 -9.03 -6.69 -3.16
C CYS A 345 -8.80 -5.37 -2.39
N ASP A 346 -9.10 -4.24 -3.02
CA ASP A 346 -9.29 -2.93 -2.39
C ASP A 346 -10.79 -2.61 -2.33
N PRO A 347 -11.47 -3.01 -1.25
CA PRO A 347 -12.92 -2.81 -1.09
C PRO A 347 -13.30 -1.39 -0.67
N MET A 348 -12.34 -0.44 -0.65
CA MET A 348 -12.55 0.89 -0.09
C MET A 348 -12.89 1.89 -1.19
N HIS A 349 -12.01 1.97 -2.19
CA HIS A 349 -12.07 3.04 -3.17
C HIS A 349 -13.27 2.90 -4.13
N GLY A 350 -13.72 1.67 -4.41
CA GLY A 350 -14.90 1.39 -5.25
C GLY A 350 -16.22 1.81 -4.60
N ASN A 351 -16.29 1.87 -3.27
CA ASN A 351 -17.53 2.04 -2.49
C ASN A 351 -17.67 3.43 -1.84
N THR A 352 -16.94 4.43 -2.35
CA THR A 352 -17.00 5.80 -1.81
C THR A 352 -18.18 6.57 -2.42
N TYR A 353 -19.01 7.17 -1.58
CA TYR A 353 -20.08 8.08 -1.99
C TYR A 353 -20.06 9.37 -1.15
N GLU A 354 -20.72 10.40 -1.64
CA GLU A 354 -20.89 11.67 -0.92
C GLU A 354 -22.21 11.63 -0.14
N ALA A 355 -22.13 11.82 1.18
CA ALA A 355 -23.30 11.90 2.04
C ALA A 355 -24.01 13.25 1.84
N PRO A 356 -25.30 13.39 2.24
CA PRO A 356 -26.01 14.66 2.18
C PRO A 356 -25.32 15.83 2.89
N SER A 357 -24.42 15.53 3.84
CA SER A 357 -23.58 16.50 4.55
C SER A 357 -22.37 17.01 3.73
N GLY A 358 -22.13 16.50 2.52
CA GLY A 358 -20.96 16.82 1.69
C GLY A 358 -19.69 16.02 2.05
N TYR A 359 -19.73 15.20 3.11
CA TYR A 359 -18.62 14.33 3.48
C TYR A 359 -18.60 13.07 2.62
N LYS A 360 -17.40 12.71 2.15
CA LYS A 360 -17.17 11.40 1.51
C LYS A 360 -17.12 10.31 2.56
N THR A 361 -17.95 9.30 2.40
CA THR A 361 -18.04 8.17 3.32
C THR A 361 -18.20 6.85 2.56
N ARG A 362 -18.18 5.74 3.31
CA ARG A 362 -18.29 4.36 2.82
C ARG A 362 -19.17 3.58 3.78
N LYS A 363 -20.08 2.76 3.25
CA LYS A 363 -20.83 1.81 4.08
C LYS A 363 -19.97 0.60 4.36
N PHE A 364 -19.87 0.20 5.62
CA PHE A 364 -19.10 -0.97 6.00
C PHE A 364 -19.62 -2.25 5.34
N ASP A 365 -20.94 -2.39 5.20
CA ASP A 365 -21.54 -3.55 4.52
C ASP A 365 -21.10 -3.67 3.05
N ASP A 366 -20.98 -2.54 2.33
CA ASP A 366 -20.50 -2.55 0.95
C ASP A 366 -19.01 -2.93 0.87
N VAL A 367 -18.20 -2.45 1.83
CA VAL A 367 -16.78 -2.86 1.96
C VAL A 367 -16.68 -4.37 2.14
N ILE A 368 -17.48 -4.94 3.05
CA ILE A 368 -17.48 -6.38 3.31
C ILE A 368 -18.04 -7.16 2.12
N ASP A 369 -19.08 -6.67 1.43
CA ASP A 369 -19.66 -7.35 0.28
C ASP A 369 -18.72 -7.39 -0.92
N GLU A 370 -17.92 -6.34 -1.17
CA GLU A 370 -16.90 -6.40 -2.21
C GLU A 370 -15.84 -7.48 -1.91
N VAL A 371 -15.40 -7.61 -0.65
CA VAL A 371 -14.49 -8.70 -0.24
C VAL A 371 -15.15 -10.06 -0.47
N LYS A 372 -16.41 -10.25 -0.08
CA LYS A 372 -17.13 -11.52 -0.33
C LYS A 372 -17.20 -11.83 -1.83
N GLY A 373 -17.59 -10.85 -2.65
CA GLY A 373 -17.66 -10.99 -4.10
C GLY A 373 -16.31 -11.35 -4.73
N PHE A 374 -15.22 -10.74 -4.25
CA PHE A 374 -13.86 -11.08 -4.67
C PHE A 374 -13.53 -12.57 -4.42
N PHE A 375 -13.78 -13.07 -3.19
CA PHE A 375 -13.55 -14.48 -2.85
C PHE A 375 -14.48 -15.43 -3.62
N GLU A 376 -15.75 -15.07 -3.81
CA GLU A 376 -16.72 -15.86 -4.59
C GLU A 376 -16.27 -16.04 -6.05
N VAL A 377 -15.78 -14.96 -6.68
CA VAL A 377 -15.26 -14.99 -8.06
C VAL A 377 -14.05 -15.92 -8.14
N HIS A 378 -13.06 -15.75 -7.25
CA HIS A 378 -11.87 -16.59 -7.22
C HIS A 378 -12.21 -18.07 -7.02
N LYS A 379 -13.12 -18.36 -6.08
CA LYS A 379 -13.62 -19.72 -5.82
C LYS A 379 -14.29 -20.33 -7.05
N LYS A 380 -15.13 -19.56 -7.76
CA LYS A 380 -15.82 -20.02 -8.98
C LYS A 380 -14.84 -20.33 -10.11
N LEU A 381 -13.75 -19.57 -10.23
CA LEU A 381 -12.74 -19.73 -11.27
C LEU A 381 -11.60 -20.69 -10.89
N GLY A 382 -11.58 -21.21 -9.66
CA GLY A 382 -10.50 -22.07 -9.18
C GLY A 382 -9.15 -21.35 -9.05
N THR A 383 -9.17 -20.04 -8.79
CA THR A 383 -7.97 -19.20 -8.62
C THR A 383 -7.81 -18.75 -7.17
N HIS A 384 -6.61 -18.28 -6.80
CA HIS A 384 -6.32 -17.90 -5.43
C HIS A 384 -6.64 -16.41 -5.15
N PRO A 385 -7.48 -16.10 -4.14
CA PRO A 385 -7.68 -14.73 -3.66
C PRO A 385 -6.51 -14.30 -2.78
N GLY A 386 -5.55 -13.58 -3.38
CA GLY A 386 -4.22 -13.36 -2.78
C GLY A 386 -4.15 -12.41 -1.60
N GLY A 387 -5.10 -11.51 -1.40
CA GLY A 387 -5.07 -10.59 -0.25
C GLY A 387 -6.07 -9.45 -0.27
N ILE A 388 -5.93 -8.56 0.72
CA ILE A 388 -6.71 -7.33 0.88
C ILE A 388 -5.83 -6.08 1.03
N HIS A 389 -6.35 -4.95 0.56
CA HIS A 389 -5.77 -3.62 0.65
C HIS A 389 -6.82 -2.66 1.20
N ILE A 390 -6.65 -2.21 2.45
CA ILE A 390 -7.66 -1.40 3.14
C ILE A 390 -7.09 -0.07 3.65
N GLU A 391 -7.97 0.91 3.82
CA GLU A 391 -7.63 2.16 4.51
C GLU A 391 -8.14 2.05 5.95
N LEU A 392 -7.26 2.25 6.91
CA LEU A 392 -7.56 2.10 8.33
C LEU A 392 -6.76 3.11 9.17
N THR A 393 -7.25 3.38 10.36
CA THR A 393 -6.49 4.00 11.45
C THR A 393 -6.63 3.13 12.70
N GLY A 394 -5.71 3.28 13.65
CA GLY A 394 -5.83 2.70 14.99
C GLY A 394 -6.46 3.65 16.01
N ASP A 395 -6.85 4.85 15.57
CA ASP A 395 -7.51 5.86 16.40
C ASP A 395 -9.04 5.68 16.37
N ASP A 396 -9.74 6.16 17.41
CA ASP A 396 -11.20 6.15 17.51
C ASP A 396 -11.75 7.40 16.81
N VAL A 397 -12.40 7.22 15.64
CA VAL A 397 -12.72 8.29 14.65
C VAL A 397 -14.17 8.40 14.26
#